data_AF-A0A1G3QIX8-F1
#
_entry.id   AF-A0A1G3QIX8-F1
#
_cell.length_a   1.000
_cell.length_b   1.000
_cell.length_c   1.000
_cell.angle_alpha   90.00
_cell.angle_beta   90.00
_cell.angle_gamma   90.00
#
_symmetry.space_group_name_H-M   'P 1'
#
loop_
_entity.id
_entity.type
_entity.pdbx_description
1 polymer ?
#
loop_
_entity_poly.entity_id
_entity_poly.type
_entity_poly.pdbx_seq_one_letter_code
_entity_poly.pdbx_strand_id
1 'polypeptide(L)'
;MTSKEPDKRIKRVGEFLVDNSIITKTQLDDALDMQKYNKGRLIGEILVTLGALTKEELVMALEMYLMETDENPSHVDEWLDQDEVDMIIERMKGK
;
A
#
# COMPACT_ATOMS: atom_id res chain seq x y z
N MET A 1 -27.24 20.29 -16.77
CA MET A 1 -25.80 20.00 -16.97
C MET A 1 -25.33 19.22 -15.75
N THR A 2 -25.22 17.91 -15.86
CA THR A 2 -24.89 17.05 -14.73
C THR A 2 -23.37 17.07 -14.58
N SER A 3 -22.83 17.91 -13.71
CA SER A 3 -21.44 17.73 -13.28
C SER A 3 -21.41 16.46 -12.45
N LYS A 4 -20.97 15.35 -13.07
CA LYS A 4 -20.64 14.13 -12.34
C LYS A 4 -19.56 14.52 -11.34
N GLU A 5 -19.86 14.42 -10.06
CA GLU A 5 -18.83 14.42 -9.02
C GLU A 5 -17.79 13.36 -9.44
N PRO A 6 -16.49 13.68 -9.47
CA PRO A 6 -15.51 12.66 -9.78
C PRO A 6 -15.66 11.57 -8.72
N ASP A 7 -15.92 10.33 -9.15
CA ASP A 7 -15.77 9.13 -8.34
C ASP A 7 -14.61 9.37 -7.37
N LYS A 8 -14.86 9.37 -6.06
CA LYS A 8 -13.84 9.34 -5.02
C LYS A 8 -13.15 7.98 -5.20
N ARG A 9 -12.30 7.86 -6.23
CA ARG A 9 -11.63 6.62 -6.60
C ARG A 9 -10.84 6.23 -5.37
N ILE A 10 -11.25 5.14 -4.76
CA ILE A 10 -10.54 4.54 -3.62
C ILE A 10 -9.11 4.36 -4.09
N LYS A 11 -8.19 5.16 -3.55
CA LYS A 11 -6.80 5.17 -3.97
C LYS A 11 -6.18 3.87 -3.51
N ARG A 12 -5.65 3.04 -4.42
CA ARG A 12 -5.00 1.77 -4.03
C ARG A 12 -3.66 2.07 -3.38
N VAL A 13 -3.20 1.20 -2.46
CA VAL A 13 -1.88 1.32 -1.80
C VAL A 13 -0.77 1.55 -2.83
N GLY A 14 -0.70 0.70 -3.87
CA GLY A 14 0.34 0.82 -4.89
C GLY A 14 0.31 2.16 -5.65
N GLU A 15 -0.87 2.67 -5.98
CA GLU A 15 -1.01 3.98 -6.62
C GLU A 15 -0.59 5.11 -5.68
N PHE A 16 -0.95 5.00 -4.39
CA PHE A 16 -0.50 5.93 -3.36
C PHE A 16 1.03 5.99 -3.25
N LEU A 17 1.72 4.84 -3.25
CA LEU A 17 3.17 4.81 -3.16
C LEU A 17 3.84 5.43 -4.39
N VAL A 18 3.28 5.20 -5.59
CA VAL A 18 3.79 5.79 -6.84
C VAL A 18 3.56 7.30 -6.85
N ASP A 19 2.37 7.76 -6.50
CA ASP A 19 2.02 9.19 -6.47
C ASP A 19 2.88 9.97 -5.48
N ASN A 20 3.24 9.35 -4.36
CA ASN A 20 4.12 9.94 -3.35
C ASN A 20 5.61 9.72 -3.64
N SER A 21 5.97 9.18 -4.81
CA SER A 21 7.37 8.90 -5.22
C SER A 21 8.15 8.00 -4.25
N ILE A 22 7.44 7.17 -3.48
CA ILE A 22 8.03 6.18 -2.56
C ILE A 22 8.58 4.99 -3.37
N ILE A 23 7.85 4.64 -4.44
CA ILE A 23 8.31 3.71 -5.47
C ILE A 23 8.04 4.29 -6.85
N THR A 24 8.72 3.76 -7.85
CA THR A 24 8.42 4.02 -9.26
C THR A 24 7.30 3.11 -9.75
N LYS A 25 6.61 3.54 -10.82
CA LYS A 25 5.60 2.71 -11.49
C LYS A 25 6.18 1.38 -11.97
N THR A 26 7.41 1.37 -12.48
CA THR A 26 8.11 0.15 -12.91
C THR A 26 8.32 -0.82 -11.74
N GLN A 27 8.79 -0.35 -10.59
CA GLN A 27 8.97 -1.21 -9.41
C GLN A 27 7.65 -1.82 -8.91
N LEU A 28 6.57 -1.04 -8.96
CA LEU A 28 5.23 -1.56 -8.65
C LEU A 28 4.81 -2.66 -9.63
N ASP A 29 5.00 -2.44 -10.92
CA ASP A 29 4.60 -3.38 -11.96
C ASP A 29 5.43 -4.68 -11.89
N ASP A 30 6.74 -4.58 -11.60
CA ASP A 30 7.62 -5.72 -11.37
C ASP A 30 7.17 -6.54 -10.15
N ALA A 31 6.83 -5.87 -9.05
CA ALA A 31 6.37 -6.54 -7.83
C ALA A 31 5.02 -7.26 -8.06
N LEU A 32 4.08 -6.61 -8.75
CA LEU A 32 2.80 -7.20 -9.12
C LEU A 32 2.98 -8.41 -10.05
N ASP A 33 3.92 -8.35 -11.01
CA ASP A 33 4.18 -9.49 -11.88
C ASP A 33 4.77 -10.67 -11.11
N MET A 34 5.71 -10.43 -10.20
CA MET A 34 6.26 -11.48 -9.33
C MET A 34 5.19 -12.11 -8.43
N GLN A 35 4.24 -11.33 -7.92
CA GLN A 35 3.15 -11.85 -7.09
C GLN A 35 2.26 -12.84 -7.84
N LYS A 36 2.04 -12.66 -9.15
CA LYS A 36 1.26 -13.61 -9.97
C LYS A 36 1.84 -15.02 -9.92
N TYR A 37 3.17 -15.12 -9.85
CA TYR A 37 3.89 -16.40 -9.77
C TYR A 37 4.07 -16.88 -8.33
N ASN A 38 3.94 -16.00 -7.33
CA ASN A 38 4.05 -16.29 -5.90
C ASN A 38 2.82 -15.81 -5.13
N LYS A 39 1.67 -16.48 -5.32
CA LYS A 39 0.38 -16.08 -4.73
C LYS A 39 0.34 -16.03 -3.19
N GLY A 40 1.31 -16.61 -2.50
CA GLY A 40 1.43 -16.55 -1.03
C GLY A 40 2.30 -15.41 -0.52
N ARG A 41 2.85 -14.58 -1.41
CA ARG A 41 3.77 -13.51 -1.05
C ARG A 41 3.10 -12.15 -1.19
N LEU A 42 3.37 -11.26 -0.25
CA LEU A 42 2.77 -9.94 -0.22
C LEU A 42 3.55 -8.97 -1.10
N ILE A 43 2.87 -7.98 -1.70
CA ILE A 43 3.51 -7.00 -2.60
C ILE A 43 4.59 -6.21 -1.86
N GLY A 44 4.32 -5.82 -0.61
CA GLY A 44 5.27 -5.10 0.22
C GLY A 44 6.55 -5.90 0.47
N GLU A 45 6.44 -7.19 0.78
CA GLU A 45 7.61 -8.07 0.93
C GLU A 45 8.43 -8.21 -0.36
N ILE A 46 7.76 -8.28 -1.50
CA ILE A 46 8.41 -8.35 -2.81
C ILE A 46 9.19 -7.06 -3.05
N LEU A 47 8.58 -5.89 -2.82
CA LEU A 47 9.25 -4.59 -2.99
C LEU A 47 10.45 -4.43 -2.07
N VAL A 48 10.36 -4.91 -0.83
CA VAL A 48 11.50 -4.93 0.11
C VAL A 48 12.62 -5.84 -0.40
N THR A 49 12.25 -7.02 -0.91
CA THR A 49 13.23 -7.99 -1.46
C THR A 49 13.92 -7.46 -2.72
N LEU A 50 13.21 -6.69 -3.55
CA LEU A 50 13.76 -6.05 -4.74
C LEU A 50 14.60 -4.81 -4.42
N GLY A 51 14.65 -4.38 -3.15
CA GLY A 51 15.33 -3.15 -2.74
C GLY A 51 14.64 -1.89 -3.25
N ALA A 52 13.36 -1.98 -3.62
CA ALA A 52 12.58 -0.81 -4.04
C ALA A 52 12.26 0.12 -2.87
N LEU A 53 12.16 -0.45 -1.66
CA LEU A 53 11.96 0.23 -0.39
C LEU A 53 12.46 -0.65 0.76
N THR A 54 12.76 -0.05 1.90
CA THR A 54 13.08 -0.74 3.16
C THR A 54 11.82 -1.14 3.93
N LYS A 55 11.93 -2.07 4.89
CA LYS A 55 10.78 -2.45 5.72
C LYS A 55 10.24 -1.25 6.51
N GLU A 56 11.13 -0.38 6.98
CA GLU A 56 10.80 0.86 7.68
C GLU A 56 10.05 1.84 6.75
N GLU A 57 10.51 2.02 5.51
CA GLU A 57 9.81 2.84 4.52
C GLU A 57 8.44 2.28 4.17
N LEU A 58 8.29 0.95 4.07
CA LEU A 58 7.00 0.30 3.87
C LEU A 58 6.00 0.67 4.97
N VAL A 59 6.43 0.52 6.23
CA VAL A 59 5.61 0.80 7.41
C VAL A 59 5.22 2.27 7.44
N MET A 60 6.18 3.19 7.26
CA MET A 60 5.89 4.62 7.24
C MET A 60 4.94 5.00 6.10
N ALA A 61 5.11 4.42 4.93
CA ALA A 61 4.26 4.69 3.78
C ALA A 61 2.82 4.20 3.99
N LEU A 62 2.66 3.05 4.64
CA LEU A 62 1.35 2.52 5.00
C LEU A 62 0.70 3.31 6.13
N GLU A 63 1.46 3.76 7.13
CA GLU A 63 0.98 4.73 8.13
C GLU A 63 0.43 5.99 7.46
N MET A 64 1.18 6.57 6.51
CA MET A 64 0.73 7.75 5.76
C MET A 64 -0.53 7.46 4.95
N TYR A 65 -0.57 6.34 4.24
CA TYR A 65 -1.73 5.91 3.47
C TYR A 65 -2.98 5.79 4.35
N LEU A 66 -2.86 5.11 5.50
CA LEU A 66 -3.93 4.92 6.48
C LEU A 66 -4.40 6.25 7.11
N MET A 67 -3.54 7.26 7.22
CA MET A 67 -3.94 8.61 7.66
C MET A 67 -4.72 9.38 6.58
N GLU A 68 -4.38 9.17 5.32
CA GLU A 68 -5.00 9.86 4.18
C GLU A 68 -6.29 9.19 3.70
N THR A 69 -6.50 7.91 4.01
CA THR A 69 -7.69 7.14 3.63
C THR A 69 -8.57 6.79 4.83
N ASP A 70 -9.89 6.88 4.69
CA ASP A 70 -10.86 6.46 5.72
C ASP A 70 -10.65 4.98 6.16
N GLU A 71 -11.04 4.65 7.40
CA GLU A 71 -10.66 3.46 8.25
C GLU A 71 -10.78 2.04 7.66
N ASN A 72 -11.19 1.86 6.41
CA ASN A 72 -11.24 0.55 5.76
C ASN A 72 -10.58 0.61 4.37
N PRO A 73 -9.24 0.65 4.33
CA PRO A 73 -8.53 0.69 3.08
C PRO A 73 -8.59 -0.70 2.46
N SER A 74 -9.35 -0.80 1.37
CA SER A 74 -9.44 -2.04 0.61
C SER A 74 -8.05 -2.46 0.11
N HIS A 75 -7.68 -3.73 0.28
CA HIS A 75 -6.49 -4.37 -0.29
C HIS A 75 -5.14 -4.09 0.41
N VAL A 76 -5.11 -3.63 1.68
CA VAL A 76 -3.84 -3.52 2.45
C VAL A 76 -3.30 -4.89 2.83
N ASP A 77 -4.18 -5.86 3.01
CA ASP A 77 -3.88 -7.28 3.22
C ASP A 77 -3.15 -7.94 2.03
N GLU A 78 -3.13 -7.30 0.86
CA GLU A 78 -2.28 -7.73 -0.28
C GLU A 78 -0.82 -7.27 -0.14
N TRP A 79 -0.55 -6.34 0.79
CA TRP A 79 0.73 -5.63 0.93
C TRP A 79 1.49 -6.00 2.19
N LEU A 80 0.79 -6.17 3.29
CA LEU A 80 1.29 -6.67 4.57
C LEU A 80 0.34 -7.75 5.10
N ASP A 81 0.83 -8.61 5.98
CA ASP A 81 -0.05 -9.56 6.66
C ASP A 81 -0.97 -8.82 7.65
N GLN A 82 -2.04 -9.49 8.06
CA GLN A 82 -3.05 -8.87 8.92
C GLN A 82 -2.47 -8.44 10.28
N ASP A 83 -1.53 -9.20 10.84
CA ASP A 83 -0.92 -8.89 12.13
C ASP A 83 -0.11 -7.58 12.06
N GLU A 84 0.64 -7.37 10.98
CA GLU A 84 1.39 -6.15 10.73
C GLU A 84 0.50 -4.94 10.46
N VAL A 85 -0.60 -5.14 9.72
CA VAL A 85 -1.60 -4.09 9.48
C VAL A 85 -2.26 -3.68 10.80
N ASP A 86 -2.65 -4.66 11.62
CA ASP A 86 -3.30 -4.42 12.91
C ASP A 86 -2.35 -3.68 13.86
N MET A 87 -1.07 -4.06 13.93
CA MET A 87 -0.06 -3.34 14.72
C MET A 87 0.07 -1.87 14.32
N ILE A 88 0.03 -1.57 13.02
CA ILE A 88 0.08 -0.18 12.52
C ILE A 88 -1.17 0.59 12.96
N ILE A 89 -2.35 -0.01 12.80
CA ILE A 89 -3.63 0.61 13.18
C ILE A 89 -3.70 0.84 14.69
N GLU A 90 -3.29 -0.13 15.51
CA GLU A 90 -3.24 -0.01 16.97
C GLU A 90 -2.31 1.13 17.40
N ARG A 91 -1.13 1.23 16.79
CA ARG A 91 -0.18 2.32 17.04
C ARG A 91 -0.78 3.69 16.71
N MET A 92 -1.62 3.79 15.68
CA MET A 92 -2.30 5.02 15.29
C MET A 92 -3.46 5.38 16.24
N LYS A 93 -4.20 4.39 16.75
CA LYS A 93 -5.31 4.59 17.71
C LYS A 93 -4.85 4.93 19.13
N GLY A 94 -3.61 4.57 19.49
CA GLY A 94 -3.02 4.81 20.81
C GLY A 94 -2.35 6.17 21.01
N LYS A 95 -2.48 7.12 20.08
CA LYS A 95 -1.92 8.48 20.16
C LYS A 95 -2.98 9.55 20.40
#